data_AF-Q1D5P6-F1
#
_entry.id   AF-Q1D5P6-F1
#
_cell.length_a   1.000
_cell.length_b   1.000
_cell.length_c   1.000
_cell.angle_alpha   90.00
_cell.angle_beta   90.00
_cell.angle_gamma   90.00
#
_symmetry.space_group_name_H-M   'P 1'
#
loop_
_entity.id
_entity.type
_entity.pdbx_description
1 polymer ?
#
loop_
_entity_poly.entity_id
_entity_poly.type
_entity_poly.pdbx_seq_one_letter_code
_entity_poly.pdbx_strand_id
1 'polypeptide(L)'
;MAQGGTRPSSVDAPEQVPGLLKLLLLLLFRPVDLHYRLRAAGIRVPGARLGTLCREQSEGDQATAVYVRRMLLVLLVGAPVVTQVLGLALMTAGLPLERGWVLSALFCSAVGLLVAQVLGLAAGVLLGSLSSLATLVGLHATAADAFGPELGGVAGMVVGVCLGSVAGLACGSISGIAIGRGPSVVRVQMAAILASLTPMLLWSGTTNASYAGAVAASALVAFLVSAFRLPLYALEVLASAVAYAVERWTGRPTLGWVPVRHHNLSYLPHPFLGRHLALAVRSRPAEVLAVADACLRSPGNIVVGWPWVVQALESASPEGAREPRA
;
A
#
# COMPACT_ATOMS: atom_id res chain seq x y z
N MET A 1 -36.21 35.23 9.44
CA MET A 1 -35.75 33.83 9.38
C MET A 1 -34.52 33.77 8.49
N ALA A 2 -33.35 33.85 9.12
CA ALA A 2 -32.06 33.77 8.46
C ALA A 2 -31.34 32.54 9.01
N GLN A 3 -30.88 31.66 8.12
CA GLN A 3 -29.66 30.87 8.28
C GLN A 3 -29.33 30.24 6.91
N GLY A 4 -28.92 31.11 5.98
CA GLY A 4 -28.14 30.69 4.81
C GLY A 4 -26.75 30.31 5.28
N GLY A 5 -26.57 29.05 5.69
CA GLY A 5 -25.26 28.49 5.96
C GLY A 5 -24.47 28.43 4.66
N THR A 6 -23.58 29.39 4.45
CA THR A 6 -22.53 29.30 3.44
C THR A 6 -21.74 28.03 3.72
N ARG A 7 -21.95 26.99 2.89
CA ARG A 7 -21.05 25.84 2.86
C ARG A 7 -19.63 26.40 2.69
N PRO A 8 -18.64 25.99 3.49
CA PRO A 8 -17.27 26.39 3.25
C PRO A 8 -16.95 26.06 1.80
N SER A 9 -16.57 27.06 1.01
CA SER A 9 -16.20 26.91 -0.39
C SER A 9 -15.19 25.77 -0.48
N SER A 10 -15.57 24.65 -1.07
CA SER A 10 -14.63 23.56 -1.32
C SER A 10 -13.52 24.14 -2.18
N VAL A 11 -12.29 24.12 -1.65
CA VAL A 11 -11.10 24.49 -2.41
C VAL A 11 -10.98 23.45 -3.52
N ASP A 12 -11.46 23.75 -4.72
CA ASP A 12 -11.26 22.91 -5.90
C ASP A 12 -9.96 23.37 -6.57
N ALA A 13 -8.88 22.63 -6.32
CA ALA A 13 -7.54 22.97 -6.78
C ALA A 13 -6.98 21.82 -7.65
N PRO A 14 -7.43 21.66 -8.91
CA PRO A 14 -7.05 20.54 -9.76
C PRO A 14 -5.54 20.51 -10.05
N GLU A 15 -4.86 21.66 -10.00
CA GLU A 15 -3.41 21.76 -10.19
C GLU A 15 -2.60 21.11 -9.05
N GLN A 16 -3.20 20.96 -7.86
CA GLN A 16 -2.54 20.30 -6.72
C GLN A 16 -2.60 18.77 -6.82
N VAL A 17 -3.41 18.21 -7.73
CA VAL A 17 -3.50 16.77 -7.96
C VAL A 17 -2.17 16.28 -8.54
N PRO A 18 -1.52 15.25 -7.96
CA PRO A 18 -0.25 14.73 -8.45
C PRO A 18 -0.33 14.25 -9.92
N GLY A 19 0.70 14.54 -10.71
CA GLY A 19 0.85 13.95 -12.06
C GLY A 19 0.97 12.42 -12.02
N LEU A 20 0.83 11.74 -13.16
CA LEU A 20 0.74 10.26 -13.24
C LEU A 20 1.89 9.53 -12.52
N LEU A 21 3.14 9.87 -12.83
CA LEU A 21 4.31 9.22 -12.22
C LEU A 21 4.34 9.47 -10.71
N LYS A 22 4.08 10.72 -10.29
CA LYS A 22 4.05 11.09 -8.87
C LYS A 22 2.90 10.41 -8.14
N LEU A 23 1.75 10.26 -8.78
CA LEU A 23 0.59 9.53 -8.27
C LEU A 23 0.95 8.05 -8.07
N LEU A 24 1.57 7.41 -9.06
CA LEU A 24 2.03 6.02 -8.96
C LEU A 24 3.03 5.84 -7.80
N LEU A 25 4.05 6.71 -7.72
CA LEU A 25 5.05 6.64 -6.66
C LEU A 25 4.45 6.89 -5.27
N LEU A 26 3.57 7.88 -5.13
CA LEU A 26 2.86 8.14 -3.88
C LEU A 26 1.93 6.99 -3.52
N LEU A 27 1.25 6.38 -4.49
CA LEU A 27 0.38 5.22 -4.26
C LEU A 27 1.18 4.01 -3.76
N LEU A 28 2.36 3.77 -4.34
CA LEU A 28 3.21 2.62 -4.01
C LEU A 28 3.92 2.79 -2.66
N PHE A 29 4.52 3.97 -2.44
CA PHE A 29 5.41 4.21 -1.32
C PHE A 29 4.82 5.07 -0.20
N ARG A 30 3.93 6.03 -0.52
CA ARG A 30 3.41 7.00 0.47
C ARG A 30 1.91 7.25 0.38
N PRO A 31 1.07 6.20 0.54
CA PRO A 31 -0.38 6.35 0.35
C PRO A 31 -1.03 7.27 1.38
N VAL A 32 -0.47 7.36 2.59
CA VAL A 32 -0.94 8.30 3.61
C VAL A 32 -0.68 9.75 3.18
N ASP A 33 0.50 10.07 2.63
CA ASP A 33 0.78 11.41 2.10
C ASP A 33 -0.11 11.73 0.89
N LEU A 34 -0.39 10.73 0.05
CA LEU A 34 -1.32 10.88 -1.06
C LEU A 34 -2.70 11.31 -0.55
N HIS A 35 -3.22 10.64 0.48
CA HIS A 35 -4.51 10.97 1.08
C HIS A 35 -4.57 12.41 1.60
N TYR A 36 -3.54 12.87 2.30
CA TYR A 36 -3.47 14.26 2.76
C TYR A 36 -3.37 15.28 1.62
N ARG A 37 -2.58 14.98 0.57
CA ARG A 37 -2.45 15.84 -0.61
C ARG A 37 -3.76 15.95 -1.39
N LEU A 38 -4.47 14.83 -1.56
CA LEU A 38 -5.75 14.81 -2.25
C LEU A 38 -6.82 15.56 -1.45
N ARG A 39 -6.81 15.46 -0.12
CA ARG A 39 -7.65 16.31 0.74
C ARG A 39 -7.32 17.79 0.63
N ALA A 40 -6.04 18.15 0.58
CA ALA A 40 -5.61 19.53 0.38
C ALA A 40 -6.07 20.09 -0.99
N ALA A 41 -6.17 19.23 -2.00
CA ALA A 41 -6.65 19.57 -3.33
C ALA A 41 -8.19 19.70 -3.45
N GLY A 42 -8.94 19.45 -2.35
CA GLY A 42 -10.40 19.57 -2.32
C GLY A 42 -11.17 18.26 -2.20
N ILE A 43 -10.50 17.13 -2.39
CA ILE A 43 -11.16 15.81 -2.44
C ILE A 43 -11.51 15.36 -1.02
N ARG A 44 -12.81 15.32 -0.71
CA ARG A 44 -13.30 15.05 0.67
C ARG A 44 -12.94 13.65 1.14
N VAL A 45 -13.12 12.66 0.28
CA VAL A 45 -12.92 11.24 0.61
C VAL A 45 -12.08 10.56 -0.49
N PRO A 46 -10.76 10.74 -0.51
CA PRO A 46 -9.87 10.20 -1.55
C PRO A 46 -9.90 8.66 -1.70
N GLY A 47 -10.24 7.96 -0.61
CA GLY A 47 -10.41 6.51 -0.55
C GLY A 47 -11.87 6.04 -0.68
N ALA A 48 -12.76 6.88 -1.20
CA ALA A 48 -14.13 6.47 -1.48
C ALA A 48 -14.18 5.48 -2.66
N ARG A 49 -15.33 4.81 -2.82
CA ARG A 49 -15.57 3.94 -3.98
C ARG A 49 -15.51 4.77 -5.25
N LEU A 50 -15.16 4.14 -6.39
CA LEU A 50 -15.09 4.89 -7.64
C LEU A 50 -16.45 5.49 -8.01
N GLY A 51 -17.55 4.78 -7.76
CA GLY A 51 -18.90 5.31 -8.00
C GLY A 51 -19.21 6.57 -7.18
N THR A 52 -18.72 6.66 -5.94
CA THR A 52 -18.85 7.88 -5.13
C THR A 52 -17.96 9.01 -5.66
N LEU A 53 -16.75 8.71 -6.10
CA LEU A 53 -15.87 9.72 -6.73
C LEU A 53 -16.40 10.19 -8.08
N CYS A 54 -16.99 9.30 -8.89
CA CYS A 54 -17.66 9.66 -10.14
C CYS A 54 -18.90 10.51 -9.90
N ARG A 55 -19.61 10.29 -8.79
CA ARG A 55 -20.72 11.14 -8.38
C ARG A 55 -20.23 12.54 -7.97
N GLU A 56 -19.18 12.63 -7.16
CA GLU A 56 -18.54 13.91 -6.81
C GLU A 56 -18.03 14.64 -8.07
N GLN A 57 -17.46 13.92 -9.03
CA GLN A 57 -17.12 14.46 -10.36
C GLN A 57 -18.36 14.99 -11.11
N SER A 58 -19.49 14.28 -11.09
CA SER A 58 -20.72 14.73 -11.75
C SER A 58 -21.34 15.97 -11.09
N GLU A 59 -20.99 16.24 -9.83
CA GLU A 59 -21.37 17.44 -9.09
C GLU A 59 -20.48 18.66 -9.42
N GLY A 60 -19.50 18.50 -10.32
CA GLY A 60 -18.69 19.59 -10.89
C GLY A 60 -17.28 19.76 -10.31
N ASP A 61 -16.83 18.83 -9.47
CA ASP A 61 -15.49 18.89 -8.84
C ASP A 61 -14.38 18.49 -9.84
N GLN A 62 -13.58 19.47 -10.27
CA GLN A 62 -12.54 19.29 -11.28
C GLN A 62 -11.35 18.50 -10.74
N ALA A 63 -10.95 18.73 -9.49
CA ALA A 63 -9.86 17.99 -8.85
C ALA A 63 -10.17 16.49 -8.78
N THR A 64 -11.42 16.15 -8.43
CA THR A 64 -11.88 14.75 -8.40
C THR A 64 -11.85 14.12 -9.80
N ALA A 65 -12.30 14.84 -10.84
CA ALA A 65 -12.26 14.35 -12.22
C ALA A 65 -10.83 14.02 -12.70
N VAL A 66 -9.88 14.94 -12.44
CA VAL A 66 -8.46 14.76 -12.80
C VAL A 66 -7.85 13.57 -12.06
N TYR A 67 -8.15 13.44 -10.76
CA TYR A 67 -7.69 12.31 -9.95
C TYR A 67 -8.24 10.98 -10.46
N VAL A 68 -9.55 10.86 -10.69
CA VAL A 68 -10.19 9.62 -11.18
C VAL A 68 -9.60 9.22 -12.53
N ARG A 69 -9.45 10.16 -13.47
CA ARG A 69 -8.86 9.89 -14.80
C ARG A 69 -7.42 9.38 -14.68
N ARG A 70 -6.58 10.03 -13.87
CA ARG A 70 -5.18 9.64 -13.68
C ARG A 70 -5.07 8.30 -12.97
N MET A 71 -5.90 8.05 -11.96
CA MET A 71 -5.97 6.78 -11.25
C MET A 71 -6.38 5.65 -12.18
N LEU A 72 -7.41 5.85 -13.00
CA LEU A 72 -7.83 4.88 -14.02
C LEU A 72 -6.72 4.59 -15.02
N LEU A 73 -5.96 5.60 -15.46
CA LEU A 73 -4.85 5.40 -16.39
C LEU A 73 -3.71 4.59 -15.74
N VAL A 74 -3.32 4.93 -14.51
CA VAL A 74 -2.31 4.17 -13.76
C VAL A 74 -2.73 2.70 -13.60
N LEU A 75 -3.99 2.46 -13.29
CA LEU A 75 -4.49 1.12 -13.03
C LEU A 75 -4.75 0.32 -14.32
N LEU A 76 -5.41 0.89 -15.33
CA LEU A 76 -5.79 0.20 -16.56
C LEU A 76 -4.66 0.09 -17.58
N VAL A 77 -3.69 1.00 -17.56
CA VAL A 77 -2.57 1.03 -18.51
C VAL A 77 -1.26 0.73 -17.80
N GLY A 78 -0.99 1.43 -16.69
CA GLY A 78 0.27 1.29 -15.95
C GLY A 78 0.47 -0.12 -15.41
N ALA A 79 -0.53 -0.70 -14.75
CA ALA A 79 -0.38 -2.04 -14.16
C ALA A 79 -0.15 -3.12 -15.23
N PRO A 80 -0.95 -3.25 -16.32
CA PRO A 80 -0.67 -4.19 -17.40
C PRO A 80 0.71 -4.03 -18.03
N VAL A 81 1.17 -2.79 -18.25
CA VAL A 81 2.49 -2.53 -18.84
C VAL A 81 3.60 -3.00 -17.91
N VAL A 82 3.52 -2.67 -16.62
CA VAL A 82 4.50 -3.13 -15.62
C VAL A 82 4.52 -4.66 -15.54
N THR A 83 3.33 -5.28 -15.55
CA THR A 83 3.18 -6.73 -15.59
C THR A 83 3.88 -7.35 -16.79
N GLN A 84 3.68 -6.81 -17.99
CA GLN A 84 4.33 -7.32 -19.21
C GLN A 84 5.84 -7.17 -19.16
N VAL A 85 6.33 -6.00 -18.75
CA VAL A 85 7.77 -5.75 -18.63
C VAL A 85 8.42 -6.72 -17.65
N LEU A 86 7.76 -6.97 -16.51
CA LEU A 86 8.25 -7.94 -15.53
C LEU A 86 8.25 -9.36 -16.10
N GLY A 87 7.19 -9.76 -16.79
CA GLY A 87 7.12 -11.05 -17.48
C GLY A 87 8.26 -11.27 -18.46
N LEU A 88 8.50 -10.28 -19.32
CA LEU A 88 9.61 -10.32 -20.28
C LEU A 88 10.96 -10.42 -19.56
N ALA A 89 11.16 -9.66 -18.49
CA ALA A 89 12.39 -9.74 -17.68
C ALA A 89 12.61 -11.15 -17.11
N LEU A 90 11.54 -11.80 -16.61
CA LEU A 90 11.60 -13.17 -16.10
C LEU A 90 11.91 -14.18 -17.23
N MET A 91 11.34 -14.02 -18.42
CA MET A 91 11.69 -14.86 -19.59
C MET A 91 13.16 -14.69 -19.96
N THR A 92 13.67 -13.45 -19.98
CA THR A 92 15.09 -13.19 -20.27
C THR A 92 16.03 -13.74 -19.20
N ALA A 93 15.55 -13.91 -17.96
CA ALA A 93 16.27 -14.56 -16.88
C ALA A 93 16.24 -16.11 -16.97
N GLY A 94 15.63 -16.68 -18.01
CA GLY A 94 15.57 -18.12 -18.25
C GLY A 94 14.45 -18.84 -17.50
N LEU A 95 13.47 -18.12 -16.94
CA LEU A 95 12.30 -18.75 -16.34
C LEU A 95 11.31 -19.19 -17.43
N PRO A 96 10.95 -20.49 -17.50
CA PRO A 96 10.02 -20.98 -18.51
C PRO A 96 8.60 -20.51 -18.20
N LEU A 97 8.18 -19.40 -18.81
CA LEU A 97 6.80 -18.94 -18.79
C LEU A 97 6.06 -19.50 -20.02
N GLU A 98 4.92 -20.15 -19.80
CA GLU A 98 4.11 -20.64 -20.91
C GLU A 98 3.54 -19.51 -21.76
N ARG A 99 3.30 -19.78 -23.05
CA ARG A 99 2.78 -18.78 -24.02
C ARG A 99 1.44 -18.15 -23.60
N GLY A 100 0.66 -18.83 -22.74
CA GLY A 100 -0.60 -18.31 -22.19
C GLY A 100 -0.44 -17.34 -21.02
N TRP A 101 0.76 -17.21 -20.44
CA TRP A 101 1.00 -16.41 -19.25
C TRP A 101 0.60 -14.94 -19.45
N VAL A 102 0.98 -14.35 -20.58
CA VAL A 102 0.67 -12.96 -20.96
C VAL A 102 -0.84 -12.71 -20.90
N LEU A 103 -1.64 -13.61 -21.47
CA LEU A 103 -3.09 -13.47 -21.51
C LEU A 103 -3.70 -13.58 -20.11
N SER A 104 -3.27 -14.60 -19.35
CA SER A 104 -3.75 -14.83 -17.98
C SER A 104 -3.38 -13.69 -17.02
N ALA A 105 -2.17 -13.14 -17.14
CA ALA A 105 -1.69 -12.00 -16.38
C ALA A 105 -2.48 -10.72 -16.68
N LEU A 106 -2.80 -10.48 -17.96
CA LEU A 106 -3.65 -9.36 -18.38
C LEU A 106 -5.08 -9.49 -17.86
N PHE A 107 -5.70 -10.65 -18.02
CA PHE A 107 -7.05 -10.91 -17.50
C PHE A 107 -7.10 -10.79 -15.98
N CYS A 108 -6.13 -11.37 -15.27
CA CYS A 108 -6.06 -11.31 -13.82
C CYS A 108 -5.84 -9.86 -13.33
N SER A 109 -5.02 -9.08 -14.04
CA SER A 109 -4.83 -7.66 -13.75
C SER A 109 -6.13 -6.87 -13.98
N ALA A 110 -6.81 -7.09 -15.11
CA ALA A 110 -8.05 -6.38 -15.46
C ALA A 110 -9.23 -6.72 -14.54
N VAL A 111 -9.44 -8.01 -14.24
CA VAL A 111 -10.50 -8.46 -13.31
C VAL A 111 -10.18 -8.00 -11.88
N GLY A 112 -8.92 -8.13 -11.45
CA GLY A 112 -8.45 -7.60 -10.18
C GLY A 112 -8.73 -6.10 -10.08
N LEU A 113 -8.49 -5.35 -11.16
CA LEU A 113 -8.82 -3.95 -11.27
C LEU A 113 -10.32 -3.65 -11.28
N LEU A 114 -11.18 -4.48 -11.86
CA LEU A 114 -12.61 -4.24 -11.82
C LEU A 114 -13.15 -4.39 -10.39
N VAL A 115 -12.78 -5.49 -9.73
CA VAL A 115 -13.18 -5.82 -8.36
C VAL A 115 -12.67 -4.75 -7.37
N ALA A 116 -11.42 -4.32 -7.54
CA ALA A 116 -10.79 -3.21 -6.85
C ALA A 116 -11.59 -1.90 -6.84
N GLN A 117 -12.06 -1.53 -8.03
CA GLN A 117 -12.69 -0.24 -8.28
C GLN A 117 -14.11 -0.23 -7.71
N VAL A 118 -14.79 -1.39 -7.74
CA VAL A 118 -16.07 -1.60 -7.06
C VAL A 118 -15.92 -1.50 -5.54
N LEU A 119 -14.83 -2.02 -4.98
CA LEU A 119 -14.58 -2.02 -3.54
C LEU A 119 -13.97 -0.72 -3.00
N GLY A 120 -13.39 0.13 -3.87
CA GLY A 120 -12.82 1.45 -3.52
C GLY A 120 -11.37 1.42 -3.03
N LEU A 121 -10.56 0.47 -3.51
CA LEU A 121 -9.30 0.08 -2.84
C LEU A 121 -8.08 0.13 -3.77
N ALA A 122 -7.89 1.24 -4.50
CA ALA A 122 -6.85 1.37 -5.54
C ALA A 122 -5.43 0.96 -5.08
N ALA A 123 -5.04 1.30 -3.85
CA ALA A 123 -3.72 0.93 -3.29
C ALA A 123 -3.58 -0.57 -3.00
N GLY A 124 -4.68 -1.21 -2.59
CA GLY A 124 -4.70 -2.65 -2.30
C GLY A 124 -4.64 -3.53 -3.53
N VAL A 125 -4.86 -2.93 -4.68
CA VAL A 125 -5.10 -3.62 -5.93
C VAL A 125 -3.86 -3.65 -6.77
N LEU A 126 -3.04 -2.59 -6.68
CA LEU A 126 -1.68 -2.63 -7.18
C LEU A 126 -0.84 -3.66 -6.38
N LEU A 127 -0.97 -3.69 -5.06
CA LEU A 127 -0.32 -4.73 -4.25
C LEU A 127 -0.92 -6.12 -4.48
N GLY A 128 -2.24 -6.23 -4.61
CA GLY A 128 -2.93 -7.50 -4.84
C GLY A 128 -2.67 -8.09 -6.22
N SER A 129 -2.55 -7.25 -7.25
CA SER A 129 -2.17 -7.69 -8.60
C SER A 129 -0.70 -8.09 -8.67
N LEU A 130 0.19 -7.37 -7.99
CA LEU A 130 1.60 -7.79 -7.87
C LEU A 130 1.74 -9.10 -7.08
N SER A 131 0.96 -9.28 -6.00
CA SER A 131 0.95 -10.55 -5.27
C SER A 131 0.34 -11.66 -6.10
N SER A 132 -0.77 -11.41 -6.82
CA SER A 132 -1.41 -12.42 -7.67
C SER A 132 -0.51 -12.80 -8.85
N LEU A 133 0.31 -11.88 -9.37
CA LEU A 133 1.33 -12.19 -10.38
C LEU A 133 2.45 -13.06 -9.84
N ALA A 134 2.98 -12.75 -8.65
CA ALA A 134 3.99 -13.57 -8.01
C ALA A 134 3.47 -14.98 -7.69
N THR A 135 2.21 -15.08 -7.25
CA THR A 135 1.57 -16.38 -7.03
C THR A 135 1.20 -17.07 -8.32
N LEU A 136 0.76 -16.36 -9.38
CA LEU A 136 0.43 -16.95 -10.67
C LEU A 136 1.67 -17.52 -11.36
N VAL A 137 2.82 -16.86 -11.26
CA VAL A 137 4.11 -17.39 -11.76
C VAL A 137 4.51 -18.66 -10.99
N GLY A 138 4.37 -18.67 -9.65
CA GLY A 138 4.65 -19.86 -8.84
C GLY A 138 3.62 -21.00 -9.02
N LEU A 139 2.35 -20.65 -9.19
CA LEU A 139 1.27 -21.60 -9.40
C LEU A 139 1.24 -22.15 -10.82
N HIS A 140 1.64 -21.41 -11.85
CA HIS A 140 1.66 -21.96 -13.20
C HIS A 140 2.65 -23.13 -13.29
N ALA A 141 3.84 -22.96 -12.72
CA ALA A 141 4.85 -24.02 -12.69
C ALA A 141 4.37 -25.27 -11.94
N THR A 142 3.64 -25.10 -10.83
CA THR A 142 3.17 -26.22 -10.01
C THR A 142 1.83 -26.81 -10.47
N ALA A 143 0.94 -26.00 -11.05
CA ALA A 143 -0.35 -26.43 -11.56
C ALA A 143 -0.25 -27.06 -12.95
N ALA A 144 0.69 -26.62 -13.81
CA ALA A 144 0.96 -27.30 -15.08
C ALA A 144 1.46 -28.73 -14.85
N ASP A 145 2.35 -28.92 -13.86
CA ASP A 145 2.84 -30.25 -13.45
C ASP A 145 1.72 -31.13 -12.87
N ALA A 146 0.75 -30.55 -12.14
CA ALA A 146 -0.30 -31.29 -11.47
C ALA A 146 -1.55 -31.60 -12.33
N PHE A 147 -1.91 -30.71 -13.27
CA PHE A 147 -3.17 -30.78 -14.02
C PHE A 147 -2.99 -30.89 -15.54
N GLY A 148 -1.75 -30.88 -16.03
CA GLY A 148 -1.44 -30.85 -17.44
C GLY A 148 -1.69 -29.47 -18.08
N PRO A 149 -1.23 -29.30 -19.33
CA PRO A 149 -1.19 -27.99 -20.01
C PRO A 149 -2.58 -27.40 -20.29
N GLU A 150 -3.64 -28.22 -20.42
CA GLU A 150 -4.97 -27.73 -20.75
C GLU A 150 -5.75 -27.17 -19.55
N LEU A 151 -5.60 -27.77 -18.36
CA LEU A 151 -6.32 -27.36 -17.15
C LEU A 151 -5.51 -26.43 -16.24
N GLY A 152 -4.18 -26.44 -16.35
CA GLY A 152 -3.28 -25.59 -15.55
C GLY A 152 -3.56 -24.09 -15.75
N GLY A 153 -3.86 -23.67 -16.98
CA GLY A 153 -4.19 -22.28 -17.31
C GLY A 153 -5.46 -21.78 -16.62
N VAL A 154 -6.52 -22.58 -16.63
CA VAL A 154 -7.81 -22.24 -15.99
C VAL A 154 -7.67 -22.22 -14.48
N ALA A 155 -7.02 -23.23 -13.90
CA ALA A 155 -6.75 -23.30 -12.47
C ALA A 155 -5.92 -22.09 -11.98
N GLY A 156 -4.86 -21.74 -12.72
CA GLY A 156 -4.03 -20.57 -12.44
C GLY A 156 -4.82 -19.26 -12.48
N MET A 157 -5.68 -19.09 -13.49
CA MET A 157 -6.54 -17.91 -13.61
C MET A 157 -7.50 -17.78 -12.41
N VAL A 158 -8.17 -18.86 -12.03
CA VAL A 158 -9.13 -18.82 -10.91
C VAL A 158 -8.42 -18.50 -9.59
N VAL A 159 -7.29 -19.15 -9.31
CA VAL A 159 -6.49 -18.84 -8.10
C VAL A 159 -5.99 -17.40 -8.12
N GLY A 160 -5.53 -16.90 -9.28
CA GLY A 160 -5.10 -15.51 -9.44
C GLY A 160 -6.22 -14.51 -9.11
N VAL A 161 -7.44 -14.75 -9.58
CA VAL A 161 -8.62 -13.91 -9.29
C VAL A 161 -8.98 -13.96 -7.81
N CYS A 162 -8.96 -15.14 -7.20
CA CYS A 162 -9.24 -15.29 -5.77
C CYS A 162 -8.20 -14.57 -4.91
N LEU A 163 -6.92 -14.74 -5.21
CA LEU A 163 -5.85 -14.05 -4.49
C LEU A 163 -5.88 -12.53 -4.71
N GLY A 164 -6.14 -12.08 -5.93
CA GLY A 164 -6.28 -10.65 -6.24
C GLY A 164 -7.44 -9.99 -5.50
N SER A 165 -8.59 -10.67 -5.41
CA SER A 165 -9.76 -10.17 -4.69
C SER A 165 -9.53 -10.11 -3.17
N VAL A 166 -8.90 -11.15 -2.60
CA VAL A 166 -8.49 -11.20 -1.18
C VAL A 166 -7.50 -10.10 -0.84
N ALA A 167 -6.44 -9.97 -1.63
CA ALA A 167 -5.42 -8.96 -1.39
C ALA A 167 -5.99 -7.55 -1.51
N GLY A 168 -6.88 -7.34 -2.49
CA GLY A 168 -7.68 -6.11 -2.61
C GLY A 168 -8.47 -5.82 -1.33
N LEU A 169 -9.26 -6.78 -0.85
CA LEU A 169 -10.09 -6.63 0.36
C LEU A 169 -9.25 -6.35 1.63
N ALA A 170 -8.14 -7.05 1.80
CA ALA A 170 -7.31 -6.89 2.99
C ALA A 170 -6.52 -5.59 2.99
N CYS A 171 -5.94 -5.19 1.86
CA CYS A 171 -5.32 -3.87 1.77
C CYS A 171 -6.35 -2.74 1.91
N GLY A 172 -7.61 -2.97 1.55
CA GLY A 172 -8.67 -2.01 1.81
C GLY A 172 -9.14 -1.90 3.23
N SER A 173 -9.10 -2.98 4.00
CA SER A 173 -9.31 -2.91 5.45
C SER A 173 -8.19 -2.09 6.09
N ILE A 174 -6.96 -2.21 5.58
CA ILE A 174 -5.79 -1.46 6.05
C ILE A 174 -5.86 0.01 5.62
N SER A 175 -6.36 0.31 4.41
CA SER A 175 -6.66 1.69 4.02
C SER A 175 -7.73 2.33 4.92
N GLY A 176 -8.59 1.52 5.57
CA GLY A 176 -9.50 1.96 6.63
C GLY A 176 -8.76 2.54 7.84
N ILE A 177 -7.59 2.01 8.18
CA ILE A 177 -6.69 2.55 9.23
C ILE A 177 -6.21 3.94 8.82
N ALA A 178 -5.78 4.11 7.56
CA ALA A 178 -5.30 5.40 7.04
C ALA A 178 -6.39 6.49 6.99
N ILE A 179 -7.68 6.10 7.00
CA ILE A 179 -8.83 7.02 7.04
C ILE A 179 -9.36 7.18 8.49
N GLY A 180 -8.68 6.62 9.49
CA GLY A 180 -9.08 6.70 10.90
C GLY A 180 -10.29 5.84 11.28
N ARG A 181 -10.69 4.90 10.42
CA ARG A 181 -11.79 3.95 10.68
C ARG A 181 -11.34 2.64 11.33
N GLY A 182 -10.05 2.52 11.65
CA GLY A 182 -9.45 1.31 12.22
C GLY A 182 -9.41 0.14 11.22
N PRO A 183 -8.66 -0.93 11.54
CA PRO A 183 -8.71 -2.15 10.75
C PRO A 183 -10.08 -2.78 10.94
N SER A 184 -10.83 -2.92 9.86
CA SER A 184 -12.04 -3.75 9.89
C SER A 184 -11.59 -5.21 10.00
N VAL A 185 -11.50 -5.72 11.23
CA VAL A 185 -11.18 -7.12 11.54
C VAL A 185 -12.08 -8.05 10.72
N VAL A 186 -13.35 -7.69 10.58
CA VAL A 186 -14.34 -8.39 9.74
C VAL A 186 -13.91 -8.46 8.27
N ARG A 187 -13.39 -7.38 7.66
CA ARG A 187 -12.94 -7.41 6.26
C ARG A 187 -11.66 -8.22 6.06
N VAL A 188 -10.74 -8.18 7.03
CA VAL A 188 -9.52 -9.02 7.00
C VAL A 188 -9.89 -10.49 7.15
N GLN A 189 -10.77 -10.81 8.10
CA GLN A 189 -11.27 -12.17 8.32
C GLN A 189 -12.04 -12.69 7.11
N MET A 190 -12.94 -11.89 6.53
CA MET A 190 -13.65 -12.27 5.30
C MET A 190 -12.71 -12.47 4.11
N ALA A 191 -11.68 -11.62 3.97
CA ALA A 191 -10.65 -11.82 2.95
C ALA A 191 -9.90 -13.14 3.19
N ALA A 192 -9.44 -13.41 4.42
CA ALA A 192 -8.74 -14.65 4.75
C ALA A 192 -9.62 -15.90 4.55
N ILE A 193 -10.91 -15.83 4.91
CA ILE A 193 -11.89 -16.91 4.72
C ILE A 193 -12.14 -17.17 3.23
N LEU A 194 -12.32 -16.11 2.41
CA LEU A 194 -12.47 -16.27 0.96
C LEU A 194 -11.19 -16.80 0.29
N ALA A 195 -10.02 -16.39 0.79
CA ALA A 195 -8.73 -16.88 0.30
C ALA A 195 -8.52 -18.37 0.56
N SER A 196 -8.97 -18.86 1.71
CA SER A 196 -8.81 -20.25 2.11
C SER A 196 -9.89 -21.15 1.52
N LEU A 197 -11.14 -20.68 1.43
CA LEU A 197 -12.26 -21.50 0.95
C LEU A 197 -12.29 -21.65 -0.57
N THR A 198 -11.89 -20.63 -1.34
CA THR A 198 -12.07 -20.71 -2.80
C THR A 198 -11.19 -21.78 -3.46
N PRO A 199 -9.90 -21.93 -3.12
CA PRO A 199 -9.08 -23.05 -3.58
C PRO A 199 -9.64 -24.41 -3.11
N MET A 200 -10.13 -24.49 -1.87
CA MET A 200 -10.75 -25.71 -1.33
C MET A 200 -11.99 -26.12 -2.12
N LEU A 201 -12.88 -25.19 -2.45
CA LEU A 201 -14.12 -25.46 -3.20
C LEU A 201 -13.85 -25.83 -4.67
N LEU A 202 -12.87 -25.18 -5.30
CA LEU A 202 -12.52 -25.50 -6.69
C LEU A 202 -11.88 -26.88 -6.82
N TRP A 203 -11.06 -27.27 -5.85
CA TRP A 203 -10.30 -28.51 -5.91
C TRP A 203 -10.93 -29.68 -5.14
N SER A 204 -11.93 -29.46 -4.27
CA SER A 204 -12.60 -30.55 -3.53
C SER A 204 -13.37 -31.53 -4.43
N GLY A 205 -13.68 -31.13 -5.67
CA GLY A 205 -14.30 -32.01 -6.67
C GLY A 205 -13.32 -32.97 -7.36
N THR A 206 -12.02 -32.81 -7.15
CA THR A 206 -10.96 -33.66 -7.73
C THR A 206 -10.31 -34.49 -6.62
N THR A 207 -9.81 -35.69 -6.94
CA THR A 207 -9.18 -36.65 -6.00
C THR A 207 -7.91 -36.14 -5.28
N ASN A 208 -7.56 -34.86 -5.44
CA ASN A 208 -6.31 -34.22 -5.01
C ASN A 208 -6.55 -33.17 -3.89
N ALA A 209 -7.31 -33.52 -2.86
CA ALA A 209 -7.61 -32.63 -1.72
C ALA A 209 -6.33 -32.14 -0.98
N SER A 210 -5.24 -32.90 -1.02
CA SER A 210 -3.93 -32.51 -0.45
C SER A 210 -3.30 -31.31 -1.17
N TYR A 211 -3.44 -31.22 -2.50
CA TYR A 211 -2.93 -30.11 -3.30
C TYR A 211 -3.71 -28.82 -3.07
N ALA A 212 -5.03 -28.91 -2.90
CA ALA A 212 -5.88 -27.78 -2.57
C ALA A 212 -5.45 -27.08 -1.26
N GLY A 213 -5.16 -27.89 -0.24
CA GLY A 213 -4.68 -27.39 1.06
C GLY A 213 -3.31 -26.73 0.97
N ALA A 214 -2.38 -27.32 0.22
CA ALA A 214 -1.04 -26.76 0.02
C ALA A 214 -1.07 -25.42 -0.75
N VAL A 215 -1.92 -25.32 -1.77
CA VAL A 215 -2.12 -24.07 -2.53
C VAL A 215 -2.76 -23.00 -1.65
N ALA A 216 -3.81 -23.34 -0.88
CA ALA A 216 -4.45 -22.39 0.04
C ALA A 216 -3.47 -21.90 1.13
N ALA A 217 -2.67 -22.80 1.70
CA ALA A 217 -1.68 -22.46 2.70
C ALA A 217 -0.57 -21.56 2.13
N SER A 218 -0.01 -21.90 0.97
CA SER A 218 1.02 -21.09 0.30
C SER A 218 0.50 -19.72 -0.14
N ALA A 219 -0.74 -19.66 -0.64
CA ALA A 219 -1.46 -18.43 -0.94
C ALA A 219 -1.61 -17.53 0.31
N LEU A 220 -1.99 -18.11 1.45
CA LEU A 220 -2.10 -17.39 2.71
C LEU A 220 -0.74 -16.88 3.20
N VAL A 221 0.32 -17.70 3.16
CA VAL A 221 1.66 -17.27 3.55
C VAL A 221 2.16 -16.16 2.64
N ALA A 222 2.04 -16.30 1.32
CA ALA A 222 2.42 -15.27 0.35
C ALA A 222 1.64 -13.98 0.57
N PHE A 223 0.35 -14.08 0.87
CA PHE A 223 -0.50 -12.96 1.22
C PHE A 223 -0.01 -12.26 2.50
N LEU A 224 0.24 -12.99 3.59
CA LEU A 224 0.74 -12.40 4.85
C LEU A 224 2.11 -11.73 4.66
N VAL A 225 3.04 -12.41 3.98
CA VAL A 225 4.37 -11.87 3.66
C VAL A 225 4.26 -10.57 2.86
N SER A 226 3.35 -10.51 1.89
CA SER A 226 3.11 -9.33 1.06
C SER A 226 2.37 -8.21 1.81
N ALA A 227 1.34 -8.56 2.59
CA ALA A 227 0.53 -7.62 3.36
C ALA A 227 1.36 -6.90 4.44
N PHE A 228 2.21 -7.65 5.15
CA PHE A 228 3.16 -7.09 6.11
C PHE A 228 4.42 -6.52 5.44
N ARG A 229 4.55 -6.64 4.12
CA ARG A 229 5.70 -6.18 3.33
C ARG A 229 7.03 -6.71 3.91
N LEU A 230 7.06 -7.94 4.43
CA LEU A 230 8.21 -8.49 5.15
C LEU A 230 9.54 -8.43 4.35
N PRO A 231 9.55 -8.72 3.03
CA PRO A 231 10.79 -8.62 2.24
C PRO A 231 11.32 -7.18 2.18
N LEU A 232 10.42 -6.21 2.02
CA LEU A 232 10.78 -4.79 2.02
C LEU A 232 11.21 -4.35 3.42
N TYR A 233 10.52 -4.80 4.47
CA TYR A 233 10.90 -4.48 5.85
C TYR A 233 12.32 -4.94 6.18
N ALA A 234 12.74 -6.12 5.74
CA ALA A 234 14.12 -6.59 5.94
C ALA A 234 15.14 -5.63 5.30
N LEU A 235 14.86 -5.15 4.08
CA LEU A 235 15.68 -4.15 3.39
C LEU A 235 15.63 -2.78 4.10
N GLU A 236 14.47 -2.37 4.60
CA GLU A 236 14.30 -1.12 5.37
C GLU A 236 15.09 -1.16 6.69
N VAL A 237 15.07 -2.29 7.40
CA VAL A 237 15.87 -2.48 8.62
C VAL A 237 17.35 -2.41 8.30
N LEU A 238 17.80 -3.07 7.24
CA LEU A 238 19.19 -3.02 6.80
C LEU A 238 19.60 -1.59 6.42
N ALA A 239 18.79 -0.89 5.63
CA ALA A 239 19.05 0.50 5.24
C ALA A 239 19.08 1.43 6.47
N SER A 240 18.18 1.24 7.43
CA SER A 240 18.17 1.99 8.70
C SER A 240 19.41 1.71 9.55
N ALA A 241 19.84 0.44 9.61
CA ALA A 241 21.03 0.03 10.33
C ALA A 241 22.29 0.65 9.71
N VAL A 242 22.39 0.63 8.37
CA VAL A 242 23.50 1.24 7.63
C VAL A 242 23.51 2.75 7.83
N ALA A 243 22.37 3.44 7.70
CA ALA A 243 22.28 4.87 7.93
C ALA A 243 22.77 5.23 9.35
N TYR A 244 22.25 4.54 10.37
CA TYR A 244 22.67 4.73 11.76
C TYR A 244 24.18 4.46 11.96
N ALA A 245 24.71 3.37 11.41
CA ALA A 245 26.12 3.03 11.54
C ALA A 245 27.04 4.07 10.90
N VAL A 246 26.69 4.53 9.69
CA VAL A 246 27.44 5.56 8.97
C VAL A 246 27.46 6.86 9.77
N GLU A 247 26.33 7.31 10.29
CA GLU A 247 26.30 8.55 11.09
C GLU A 247 27.05 8.40 12.41
N ARG A 248 26.91 7.26 13.09
CA ARG A 248 27.62 6.98 14.34
C ARG A 248 29.14 6.96 14.14
N TRP A 249 29.65 6.43 13.02
CA TRP A 249 31.08 6.23 12.83
C TRP A 249 31.76 7.35 12.06
N THR A 250 31.06 7.99 11.13
CA THR A 250 31.63 9.05 10.28
C THR A 250 31.21 10.46 10.68
N GLY A 251 30.22 10.58 11.57
CA GLY A 251 29.61 11.86 11.93
C GLY A 251 28.80 12.51 10.80
N ARG A 252 28.67 11.85 9.64
CA ARG A 252 27.92 12.38 8.50
C ARG A 252 26.41 12.28 8.75
N PRO A 253 25.63 13.33 8.44
CA PRO A 253 24.19 13.32 8.63
C PRO A 253 23.51 12.34 7.68
N THR A 254 22.94 11.24 8.19
CA THR A 254 22.22 10.23 7.40
C THR A 254 20.77 10.05 7.86
N LEU A 255 20.32 10.75 8.90
CA LEU A 255 18.93 10.70 9.37
C LEU A 255 17.90 10.98 8.25
N GLY A 256 18.27 11.78 7.24
CA GLY A 256 17.45 12.00 6.05
C GLY A 256 17.26 10.77 5.14
N TRP A 257 18.10 9.74 5.28
CA TRP A 257 18.07 8.53 4.46
C TRP A 257 17.22 7.42 5.08
N VAL A 258 16.72 7.62 6.30
CA VAL A 258 15.91 6.61 6.98
C VAL A 258 14.67 6.28 6.12
N PRO A 259 14.37 5.00 5.86
CA PRO A 259 13.25 4.58 5.03
C PRO A 259 11.90 5.16 5.44
N VAL A 260 11.67 5.38 6.73
CA VAL A 260 10.42 5.96 7.26
C VAL A 260 10.10 7.34 6.67
N ARG A 261 11.12 8.10 6.23
CA ARG A 261 10.90 9.39 5.54
C ARG A 261 10.42 9.21 4.11
N HIS A 262 10.73 8.07 3.50
CA HIS A 262 10.48 7.77 2.10
C HIS A 262 9.27 6.88 1.89
N HIS A 263 8.87 6.16 2.93
CA HIS A 263 7.86 5.14 2.90
C HIS A 263 6.94 5.21 4.14
N ASN A 264 5.63 5.31 3.92
CA ASN A 264 4.66 5.56 5.00
C ASN A 264 3.96 4.28 5.49
N LEU A 265 4.38 3.10 5.02
CA LEU A 265 3.73 1.81 5.31
C LEU A 265 4.69 0.81 5.95
N SER A 266 5.49 1.23 6.94
CA SER A 266 6.19 0.28 7.80
C SER A 266 5.27 -0.13 8.96
N TYR A 267 4.85 -1.40 8.98
CA TYR A 267 4.00 -1.97 10.04
C TYR A 267 4.78 -2.43 11.27
N LEU A 268 6.06 -2.72 11.09
CA LEU A 268 6.95 -3.14 12.16
C LEU A 268 7.87 -1.98 12.57
N PRO A 269 8.21 -1.85 13.86
CA PRO A 269 9.08 -0.79 14.35
C PRO A 269 10.50 -0.95 13.82
N HIS A 270 11.15 0.15 13.45
CA HIS A 270 12.56 0.15 13.05
C HIS A 270 13.47 0.12 14.30
N PRO A 271 14.25 -0.94 14.53
CA PRO A 271 14.94 -1.17 15.81
C PRO A 271 16.02 -0.11 16.14
N PHE A 272 16.62 0.51 15.13
CA PHE A 272 17.70 1.48 15.30
C PHE A 272 17.23 2.93 15.31
N LEU A 273 15.97 3.18 14.92
CA LEU A 273 15.47 4.53 14.65
C LEU A 273 15.46 5.42 15.90
N GLY A 274 15.01 4.90 17.05
CA GLY A 274 15.01 5.66 18.30
C GLY A 274 16.42 6.12 18.72
N ARG A 275 17.43 5.26 18.55
CA ARG A 275 18.83 5.58 18.84
C ARG A 275 19.40 6.59 17.84
N HIS A 276 19.01 6.49 16.58
CA HIS A 276 19.43 7.44 15.53
C HIS A 276 18.86 8.84 15.78
N LEU A 277 17.59 8.95 16.16
CA LEU A 277 16.96 10.21 16.55
C LEU A 277 17.66 10.83 17.77
N ALA A 278 17.96 10.02 18.79
CA ALA A 278 18.67 10.48 19.98
C ALA A 278 20.09 10.99 19.69
N LEU A 279 20.76 10.43 18.69
CA LEU A 279 22.08 10.90 18.24
C LEU A 279 21.98 12.27 17.56
N ALA A 280 20.94 12.49 16.75
CA ALA A 280 20.77 13.71 15.96
C ALA A 280 20.11 14.87 16.72
N VAL A 281 19.37 14.62 17.81
CA VAL A 281 18.51 15.65 18.46
C VAL A 281 19.26 16.93 18.86
N ARG A 282 20.48 16.80 19.39
CA ARG A 282 21.26 17.95 19.87
C ARG A 282 21.82 18.80 18.73
N SER A 283 22.09 18.19 17.58
CA SER A 283 22.73 18.88 16.45
C SER A 283 21.72 19.35 15.40
N ARG A 284 20.65 18.57 15.17
CA ARG A 284 19.70 18.76 14.07
C ARG A 284 18.25 18.49 14.51
N PRO A 285 17.69 19.30 15.43
CA PRO A 285 16.34 19.09 15.95
C PRO A 285 15.26 19.16 14.85
N ALA A 286 15.44 20.02 13.85
CA ALA A 286 14.49 20.14 12.73
C ALA A 286 14.39 18.85 11.88
N GLU A 287 15.51 18.16 11.65
CA GLU A 287 15.50 16.88 10.94
C GLU A 287 14.86 15.77 11.78
N VAL A 288 15.13 15.77 13.08
CA VAL A 288 14.50 14.84 14.03
C VAL A 288 12.99 15.03 14.02
N LEU A 289 12.50 16.26 14.01
CA LEU A 289 11.06 16.52 13.95
C LEU A 289 10.44 16.12 12.61
N ALA A 290 11.13 16.35 11.49
CA ALA A 290 10.66 15.88 10.19
C ALA A 290 10.56 14.34 10.11
N VAL A 291 11.48 13.63 10.77
CA VAL A 291 11.45 12.16 10.84
C VAL A 291 10.38 11.70 11.83
N ALA A 292 10.23 12.37 12.97
CA ALA A 292 9.21 12.06 13.96
C ALA A 292 7.79 12.25 13.40
N ASP A 293 7.55 13.32 12.63
CA ASP A 293 6.29 13.52 11.90
C ASP A 293 6.04 12.40 10.87
N ALA A 294 7.08 11.95 10.16
CA ALA A 294 6.95 10.78 9.27
C ALA A 294 6.62 9.49 10.03
N CYS A 295 7.19 9.30 11.23
CA CYS A 295 6.86 8.19 12.12
C CYS A 295 5.39 8.19 12.56
N LEU A 296 4.79 9.36 12.80
CA LEU A 296 3.37 9.48 13.16
C LEU A 296 2.44 9.03 12.03
N ARG A 297 2.91 9.07 10.78
CA ARG A 297 2.16 8.59 9.60
C ARG A 297 2.35 7.09 9.35
N SER A 298 3.32 6.45 10.00
CA SER A 298 3.68 5.03 9.80
C SER A 298 3.22 4.18 10.98
N PRO A 299 2.28 3.23 10.81
CA PRO A 299 1.65 2.50 11.92
C PRO A 299 2.63 1.85 12.91
N GLY A 300 3.71 1.21 12.41
CA GLY A 300 4.69 0.54 13.24
C GLY A 300 5.66 1.45 13.98
N ASN A 301 5.75 2.74 13.62
CA ASN A 301 6.75 3.67 14.14
C ASN A 301 6.17 4.81 14.98
N ILE A 302 4.84 4.88 15.16
CA ILE A 302 4.17 5.96 15.91
C ILE A 302 4.78 6.12 17.30
N VAL A 303 4.97 5.00 18.03
CA VAL A 303 5.52 4.99 19.40
C VAL A 303 6.96 5.53 19.44
N VAL A 304 7.73 5.38 18.36
CA VAL A 304 9.10 5.89 18.27
C VAL A 304 9.13 7.40 18.03
N GLY A 305 8.20 7.92 17.20
CA GLY A 305 8.13 9.34 16.85
C GLY A 305 7.46 10.22 17.92
N TRP A 306 6.43 9.69 18.59
CA TRP A 306 5.59 10.45 19.50
C TRP A 306 6.34 11.23 20.60
N PRO A 307 7.32 10.64 21.33
CA PRO A 307 8.03 11.35 22.39
C PRO A 307 8.77 12.61 21.90
N TRP A 308 9.31 12.58 20.68
CA TRP A 308 10.05 13.71 20.11
C TRP A 308 9.14 14.87 19.72
N VAL A 309 7.93 14.57 19.23
CA VAL A 309 6.92 15.59 18.89
C VAL A 309 6.39 16.24 20.16
N VAL A 310 6.08 15.44 21.20
CA VAL A 310 5.63 15.94 22.51
C VAL A 310 6.69 16.87 23.11
N GLN A 311 7.95 16.44 23.15
CA GLN A 311 9.05 17.25 23.68
C GLN A 311 9.19 18.58 22.93
N ALA A 312 9.03 18.59 21.61
CA ALA A 312 9.08 19.83 20.85
C ALA A 312 7.89 20.75 21.11
N LEU A 313 6.68 20.20 21.25
CA LEU A 313 5.48 20.96 21.62
C LEU A 313 5.61 21.56 23.02
N GLU A 314 6.12 20.80 23.99
CA GLU A 314 6.41 21.28 25.35
C GLU A 314 7.44 22.41 25.33
N SER A 315 8.51 22.28 24.54
CA SER A 315 9.53 23.33 24.41
C SER A 315 9.03 24.60 23.69
N ALA A 316 7.99 24.48 22.88
CA ALA A 316 7.36 25.60 22.17
C ALA A 316 6.23 26.27 22.98
N SER A 317 5.76 25.63 24.06
CA SER A 317 4.71 26.18 24.91
C SER A 317 5.27 27.35 25.76
N PRO A 318 4.63 28.53 25.72
CA PRO A 318 5.17 29.77 26.32
C PRO A 318 5.17 29.83 27.86
N GLU A 319 4.86 28.75 28.57
CA GLU A 319 4.84 28.72 30.05
C GLU A 319 6.22 28.87 30.71
N GLY A 320 7.31 28.84 29.93
CA GLY A 320 8.64 29.25 30.40
C GLY A 320 8.93 30.77 30.36
N ALA A 321 8.01 31.59 29.83
CA ALA A 321 8.26 33.01 29.59
C ALA A 321 7.65 33.97 30.63
N ARG A 322 6.86 33.50 31.62
CA ARG A 322 6.28 34.37 32.65
C ARG A 322 6.06 33.65 33.98
N GLU A 323 7.09 33.63 34.81
CA GLU A 323 6.94 33.97 36.23
C GLU A 323 8.08 34.90 36.64
N PRO A 324 7.86 36.22 36.75
CA PRO A 324 8.74 37.05 37.53
C PRO A 324 8.57 36.62 38.99
N ARG A 325 9.62 36.04 39.57
CA ARG A 325 9.71 35.86 41.03
C ARG A 325 9.50 37.24 41.68
N ALA A 326 8.39 37.38 42.40
CA ALA A 326 8.20 38.41 43.40
C ALA A 326 8.87 38.00 44.71
#